data_AF-A0AAW9IXY7-F1
#
_entry.id   AF-A0AAW9IXY7-F1
#
_cell.length_a   1.000
_cell.length_b   1.000
_cell.length_c   1.000
_cell.angle_alpha   90.00
_cell.angle_beta   90.00
_cell.angle_gamma   90.00
#
_symmetry.space_group_name_H-M   'P 1'
#
loop_
_entity.id
_entity.type
_entity.pdbx_description
1 polymer ?
#
loop_
_entity_poly.entity_id
_entity_poly.type
_entity_poly.pdbx_seq_one_letter_code
_entity_poly.pdbx_strand_id
1 'polypeptide(L)'
;LFALGTGSSLKGALSMFIFALGTVPLMLTFGAISGFLSKGYTKKLVKFSGVLIIVLGIIMGNRGLALSGINLNPLGFMMKNSFASNASTDSSKAVIEDGVQVINMTANNNGYSPNVFYVQKGIPV
;
A
#
# COMPACT_ATOMS: atom_id res chain seq x y z
N LEU A 1 -6.16 9.60 0.79
CA LEU A 1 -7.46 9.58 0.07
C LEU A 1 -8.44 10.68 0.52
N PHE A 2 -8.39 11.15 1.78
CA PHE A 2 -9.31 12.19 2.28
C PHE A 2 -9.15 13.57 1.60
N ALA A 3 -7.91 14.02 1.38
CA ALA A 3 -7.65 15.29 0.69
C ALA A 3 -7.99 15.25 -0.82
N LEU A 4 -7.86 14.08 -1.46
CA LEU A 4 -8.15 13.89 -2.89
C LEU A 4 -9.63 13.65 -3.17
N GLY A 5 -10.36 13.03 -2.23
CA GLY A 5 -11.78 12.72 -2.37
C GLY A 5 -12.75 13.80 -1.91
N THR A 6 -12.28 14.86 -1.23
CA THR A 6 -13.16 15.91 -0.67
C THR A 6 -13.48 17.05 -1.65
N GLY A 7 -12.79 17.14 -2.79
CA GLY A 7 -13.03 18.16 -3.83
C GLY A 7 -12.78 19.61 -3.40
N SER A 8 -12.31 19.85 -2.17
CA SER A 8 -12.13 21.17 -1.56
C SER A 8 -10.73 21.32 -1.00
N SER A 9 -10.00 22.32 -1.50
CA SER A 9 -8.63 22.63 -1.08
C SER A 9 -8.49 22.87 0.42
N LEU A 10 -9.52 23.45 1.06
CA LEU A 10 -9.51 23.75 2.49
C LEU A 10 -9.59 22.49 3.36
N LYS A 11 -10.45 21.53 2.99
CA LYS A 11 -10.56 20.24 3.69
C LYS A 11 -9.30 19.39 3.52
N GLY A 12 -8.72 19.42 2.32
CA GLY A 12 -7.41 18.81 2.06
C GLY A 12 -6.30 19.41 2.92
N ALA A 13 -6.20 20.74 2.96
CA ALA A 13 -5.21 21.45 3.78
C ALA A 13 -5.35 21.14 5.27
N LEU A 14 -6.57 21.15 5.82
CA LEU A 14 -6.80 20.81 7.23
C LEU A 14 -6.36 19.37 7.55
N SER A 15 -6.66 18.41 6.66
CA SER A 15 -6.25 17.02 6.84
C SER A 15 -4.73 16.83 6.80
N MET A 16 -4.04 17.55 5.91
CA MET A 16 -2.57 17.54 5.84
C MET A 16 -1.94 18.22 7.04
N PHE A 17 -2.56 19.28 7.57
CA PHE A 17 -2.09 19.97 8.77
C PHE A 17 -2.13 19.06 10.00
N ILE A 18 -3.24 18.35 10.22
CA ILE A 18 -3.39 17.42 11.34
C ILE A 18 -2.43 16.23 11.19
N PHE A 19 -2.27 15.71 9.96
CA PHE A 19 -1.27 14.68 9.67
C PHE A 19 0.15 15.14 9.98
N ALA A 20 0.52 16.34 9.52
CA ALA A 20 1.82 16.94 9.80
C ALA A 20 2.04 17.09 11.31
N LEU A 21 1.06 17.64 12.05
CA LEU A 21 1.07 17.74 13.52
C LEU A 21 1.35 16.39 14.19
N GLY A 22 0.78 15.29 13.69
CA GLY A 22 1.05 13.95 14.22
C GLY A 22 2.48 13.46 13.97
N THR A 23 3.09 13.86 12.85
CA THR A 23 4.47 13.47 12.49
C THR A 23 5.55 14.38 13.08
N VAL A 24 5.20 15.63 13.44
CA VAL A 24 6.14 16.64 13.96
C VAL A 24 6.89 16.17 15.21
N PRO A 25 6.25 15.62 16.26
CA PRO A 25 6.96 15.17 17.45
C PRO A 25 8.01 14.09 17.14
N LEU A 26 7.69 13.14 16.26
CA LEU A 26 8.59 12.05 15.90
C LEU A 26 9.76 12.55 15.05
N MET A 27 9.51 13.42 14.08
CA MET A 27 10.58 14.01 13.25
C MET A 27 11.47 14.96 14.06
N LEU A 28 10.89 15.75 14.97
CA LEU A 28 11.62 16.66 15.84
C LEU A 28 12.50 15.90 16.85
N THR A 29 11.96 14.85 17.48
CA THR A 29 12.72 13.99 18.39
C THR A 29 13.85 13.28 17.65
N PHE A 30 13.58 12.69 16.48
CA PHE A 30 14.60 12.08 15.65
C PHE A 30 15.69 13.08 15.22
N GLY A 31 15.30 14.27 14.77
CA GLY A 31 16.23 15.32 14.36
C GLY A 31 17.11 15.82 15.51
N ALA A 32 16.52 16.03 16.69
CA ALA A 32 17.26 16.41 17.89
C ALA A 32 18.29 15.33 18.28
N ILE A 33 17.86 14.07 18.39
CA ILE A 33 18.74 12.94 18.72
C ILE A 33 19.84 12.76 17.66
N SER A 34 19.49 12.92 16.38
CA SER A 34 20.46 12.82 15.27
C SER A 34 21.51 13.93 15.32
N GLY A 35 21.17 15.12 15.82
CA GLY A 35 22.11 16.23 15.98
C GLY A 35 23.15 16.00 17.09
N PHE A 36 22.78 15.26 18.14
CA PHE A 36 23.69 14.87 19.22
C PHE A 36 24.56 13.64 18.88
N LEU A 37 24.31 12.99 17.74
CA LEU A 37 24.99 11.76 17.37
C LEU A 37 26.35 12.04 16.69
N SER A 38 27.43 11.45 17.21
CA SER A 38 28.78 11.63 16.64
C SER A 38 28.88 11.13 15.19
N LYS A 39 29.69 11.81 14.36
CA LYS A 39 29.89 11.54 12.91
C LYS A 39 30.11 10.06 12.57
N GLY A 40 30.73 9.29 13.47
CA GLY A 40 30.96 7.85 13.29
C GLY A 40 29.69 7.00 13.30
N TYR A 41 28.75 7.31 14.20
CA TYR A 41 27.47 6.59 14.32
C TYR A 41 26.50 7.02 13.23
N THR A 42 26.48 8.31 12.86
CA THR A 42 25.68 8.82 11.73
C THR A 42 26.03 8.10 10.43
N LYS A 43 27.32 7.84 10.15
CA LYS A 43 27.74 7.11 8.95
C LYS A 43 27.22 5.67 8.91
N LYS A 44 27.18 4.97 10.04
CA LYS A 44 26.60 3.61 10.13
C LYS A 44 25.08 3.65 9.98
N LEU A 45 24.42 4.59 10.64
CA LEU A 45 22.98 4.78 10.59
C LEU A 45 22.50 5.08 9.17
N VAL A 46 23.17 5.99 8.46
CA VAL A 46 22.86 6.35 7.06
C VAL A 46 23.04 5.17 6.10
N LYS A 47 24.10 4.36 6.30
CA LYS A 47 24.27 3.13 5.50
C LYS A 47 23.17 2.12 5.76
N PHE A 48 22.78 1.93 7.01
CA PHE A 48 21.71 1.03 7.40
C PHE A 48 20.34 1.48 6.85
N SER A 49 20.01 2.77 7.00
CA SER A 49 18.77 3.33 6.45
C SER A 49 18.74 3.26 4.92
N GLY A 50 19.88 3.48 4.26
CA GLY A 50 20.00 3.32 2.80
C GLY A 50 19.67 1.89 2.33
N VAL A 51 20.21 0.87 3.00
CA VAL A 51 19.87 -0.53 2.70
C VAL A 51 18.38 -0.79 2.91
N LEU A 52 17.81 -0.29 4.00
CA LEU A 52 16.38 -0.46 4.30
C LEU A 52 15.50 0.19 3.21
N ILE A 53 15.84 1.41 2.78
CA ILE A 53 15.13 2.13 1.72
C ILE A 53 15.18 1.37 0.40
N ILE A 54 16.34 0.81 0.02
CA ILE A 54 16.48 0.01 -1.21
C ILE A 54 15.56 -1.21 -1.17
N VAL A 55 15.52 -1.93 -0.04
CA VAL A 55 14.62 -3.07 0.14
C VAL A 55 13.15 -2.66 0.02
N LEU A 56 12.75 -1.58 0.68
CA LEU A 56 11.38 -1.05 0.58
C LEU A 56 11.04 -0.62 -0.86
N GLY A 57 12.00 0.01 -1.56
CA GLY A 57 11.86 0.40 -2.96
C GLY A 57 11.62 -0.79 -3.88
N ILE A 58 12.34 -1.89 -3.70
CA ILE A 58 12.13 -3.13 -4.46
C ILE A 58 10.74 -3.71 -4.16
N ILE A 59 10.31 -3.73 -2.89
CA ILE A 59 8.98 -4.22 -2.50
C ILE A 59 7.87 -3.38 -3.15
N MET A 60 7.98 -2.05 -3.08
CA MET A 60 6.99 -1.13 -3.66
C MET A 60 7.01 -1.18 -5.20
N GLY A 61 8.19 -1.31 -5.80
CA GLY A 61 8.36 -1.50 -7.24
C GLY A 61 7.70 -2.78 -7.74
N ASN A 62 7.93 -3.90 -7.05
CA ASN A 62 7.29 -5.19 -7.38
C ASN A 62 5.76 -5.11 -7.25
N ARG A 63 5.23 -4.40 -6.24
CA ARG A 63 3.78 -4.15 -6.11
C ARG A 63 3.24 -3.35 -7.29
N GLY A 64 3.96 -2.32 -7.74
CA GLY A 64 3.61 -1.54 -8.93
C GLY A 64 3.61 -2.37 -10.22
N LEU A 65 4.64 -3.21 -10.40
CA LEU A 65 4.75 -4.11 -11.56
C LEU A 65 3.68 -5.20 -11.57
N ALA A 66 3.35 -5.75 -10.39
CA ALA A 66 2.26 -6.71 -10.24
C ALA A 66 0.89 -6.10 -10.62
N LEU A 67 0.63 -4.84 -10.27
CA LEU A 67 -0.55 -4.10 -10.71
C LEU A 67 -0.57 -3.86 -12.23
N SER A 68 0.60 -3.79 -12.86
CA SER A 68 0.76 -3.69 -14.32
C SER A 68 0.72 -5.05 -15.05
N GLY A 69 0.49 -6.16 -14.34
CA GLY A 69 0.43 -7.51 -14.91
C GLY A 69 1.78 -8.22 -15.07
N ILE A 70 2.88 -7.60 -14.66
CA ILE A 70 4.23 -8.19 -14.73
C ILE A 70 4.62 -8.66 -13.32
N ASN A 71 4.36 -9.95 -13.03
CA ASN A 71 4.72 -10.56 -11.75
C ASN A 71 6.14 -11.14 -11.78
N LEU A 72 7.14 -10.28 -11.56
CA LEU A 72 8.50 -10.74 -11.25
C LEU A 72 8.55 -11.06 -9.75
N ASN A 73 8.19 -12.29 -9.38
CA ASN A 73 8.17 -12.72 -7.98
C ASN A 73 9.26 -13.74 -7.63
N PRO A 74 10.56 -13.38 -7.66
CA PRO A 74 11.62 -14.26 -7.14
C PRO A 74 11.65 -14.28 -5.59
N LEU A 75 11.05 -13.30 -4.93
CA LEU A 75 11.11 -13.12 -3.46
C LEU A 75 9.93 -13.77 -2.71
N GLY A 76 8.82 -14.05 -3.39
CA GLY A 76 7.65 -14.72 -2.80
C GLY A 76 7.88 -16.19 -2.45
N PHE A 77 8.97 -16.79 -2.95
CA PHE A 77 9.38 -18.14 -2.56
C PHE A 77 10.18 -18.17 -1.24
N MET A 78 10.84 -17.07 -0.86
CA MET A 78 11.77 -17.03 0.27
C MET A 78 11.22 -16.35 1.53
N MET A 79 10.25 -15.44 1.41
CA MET A 79 9.73 -14.65 2.54
C MET A 79 8.25 -14.94 2.83
N LYS A 80 7.93 -16.22 3.10
CA LYS A 80 6.56 -16.64 3.46
C LYS A 80 6.21 -16.42 4.94
N ASN A 81 7.08 -15.79 5.73
CA ASN A 81 6.85 -15.64 7.17
C ASN A 81 7.01 -14.19 7.65
N SER A 82 5.88 -13.64 8.13
CA SER A 82 5.76 -12.72 9.26
C SER A 82 5.54 -11.22 9.05
N PHE A 83 5.72 -10.62 7.86
CA PHE A 83 5.39 -9.18 7.67
C PHE A 83 4.72 -8.81 6.35
N ALA A 84 4.44 -9.80 5.49
CA ALA A 84 3.55 -9.60 4.36
C ALA A 84 2.12 -9.78 4.86
N SER A 85 1.40 -8.69 5.09
CA SER A 85 -0.06 -8.73 5.04
C SER A 85 -0.44 -9.26 3.66
N ASN A 86 -0.70 -10.56 3.58
CA ASN A 86 -1.41 -11.18 2.49
C ASN A 86 -2.79 -10.52 2.46
N ALA A 87 -2.94 -9.45 1.69
CA ALA A 87 -4.22 -9.13 1.10
C ALA A 87 -4.51 -10.28 0.13
N SER A 88 -5.09 -11.35 0.66
CA SER A 88 -5.72 -12.41 -0.11
C SER A 88 -6.66 -11.74 -1.10
N THR A 89 -6.29 -11.76 -2.38
CA THR A 89 -7.17 -11.40 -3.48
C THR A 89 -8.23 -12.49 -3.59
N ASP A 90 -9.23 -12.38 -2.73
CA ASP A 90 -10.45 -13.19 -2.74
C ASP A 90 -11.13 -12.96 -4.09
N SER A 91 -10.96 -13.95 -4.95
CA SER A 91 -11.23 -13.90 -6.38
C SER A 91 -12.49 -14.70 -6.64
N SER A 92 -13.64 -14.04 -6.81
CA SER A 92 -14.85 -14.75 -7.23
C SER A 92 -14.97 -14.70 -8.76
N LYS A 93 -15.11 -15.89 -9.35
CA LYS A 93 -15.48 -16.05 -10.76
C LYS A 93 -16.96 -15.76 -10.85
N ALA A 94 -17.37 -14.78 -11.65
CA ALA A 94 -18.77 -14.41 -11.71
C ALA A 94 -19.63 -15.54 -12.29
N VAL A 95 -20.85 -15.65 -11.75
CA VAL A 95 -21.86 -16.61 -12.17
C VAL A 95 -22.69 -15.96 -13.27
N ILE A 96 -22.96 -16.70 -14.35
CA ILE A 96 -23.78 -16.24 -15.46
C ILE A 96 -25.20 -16.72 -15.18
N GLU A 97 -26.14 -15.79 -15.02
CA GLU A 97 -27.58 -16.08 -14.95
C GLU A 97 -28.28 -15.32 -16.07
N ASP A 98 -29.13 -16.01 -16.85
CA ASP A 98 -29.95 -15.44 -17.93
C ASP A 98 -29.19 -14.61 -19.00
N GLY A 99 -27.96 -15.01 -19.34
CA GLY A 99 -27.16 -14.35 -20.37
C GLY A 99 -26.52 -13.02 -19.95
N VAL A 100 -26.63 -12.67 -18.67
CA VAL A 100 -25.97 -11.53 -18.04
C VAL A 100 -25.05 -12.02 -16.94
N GLN A 101 -23.91 -11.37 -16.80
CA GLN A 101 -22.93 -11.72 -15.79
C GLN A 101 -23.19 -10.95 -14.49
N VAL A 102 -23.68 -11.65 -13.45
CA VAL A 102 -24.02 -11.03 -12.16
C VAL A 102 -22.82 -11.04 -11.22
N ILE A 103 -22.46 -9.87 -10.69
CA ILE A 103 -21.34 -9.68 -9.76
C ILE A 103 -21.91 -9.29 -8.38
N ASN A 104 -21.71 -10.15 -7.38
CA ASN A 104 -22.11 -9.88 -6.00
C ASN A 104 -20.88 -9.55 -5.14
N MET A 105 -20.94 -8.40 -4.45
CA MET A 105 -19.90 -7.92 -3.54
C MET A 105 -20.52 -7.52 -2.21
N THR A 106 -19.90 -7.94 -1.11
CA THR A 106 -20.24 -7.52 0.25
C THR A 106 -19.25 -6.47 0.74
N ALA A 107 -19.75 -5.37 1.31
CA ALA A 107 -18.94 -4.31 1.92
C ALA A 107 -19.13 -4.32 3.44
N ASN A 108 -18.03 -4.51 4.19
CA ASN A 108 -18.01 -4.49 5.65
C ASN A 108 -16.91 -3.53 6.18
N ASN A 109 -16.86 -3.31 7.50
CA ASN A 109 -15.83 -2.45 8.13
C ASN A 109 -14.39 -2.97 7.93
N ASN A 110 -14.24 -4.18 7.40
CA ASN A 110 -12.97 -4.83 7.10
C ASN A 110 -12.60 -4.78 5.60
N GLY A 111 -13.47 -4.21 4.74
CA GLY A 111 -13.23 -4.02 3.32
C GLY A 111 -14.34 -4.56 2.42
N TYR A 112 -13.96 -4.90 1.19
CA TYR A 112 -14.84 -5.42 0.16
C TYR A 112 -14.49 -6.89 -0.10
N SER A 113 -15.48 -7.79 -0.05
CA SER A 113 -15.32 -9.20 -0.43
C SER A 113 -16.44 -9.62 -1.38
N PRO A 114 -16.12 -10.08 -2.61
CA PRO A 114 -14.77 -10.25 -3.17
C PRO A 114 -14.14 -8.90 -3.56
N ASN A 115 -12.81 -8.82 -3.57
CA ASN A 115 -12.08 -7.61 -4.00
C ASN A 115 -11.57 -7.71 -5.45
N VAL A 116 -11.77 -8.87 -6.11
CA VAL A 116 -11.40 -9.11 -7.51
C VAL A 116 -12.49 -9.93 -8.19
N PHE A 117 -12.91 -9.49 -9.38
CA PHE A 117 -13.90 -10.17 -10.22
C PHE A 117 -13.32 -10.51 -11.58
N TYR A 118 -13.61 -11.72 -12.08
CA TYR A 118 -13.25 -12.14 -13.43
C TYR A 118 -14.48 -12.11 -14.32
N VAL A 119 -14.43 -11.31 -15.39
CA VAL A 119 -15.53 -11.13 -16.36
C VAL A 119 -15.23 -11.69 -17.73
N GLN A 120 -16.24 -12.29 -18.38
CA GLN A 120 -16.12 -12.83 -19.73
C GLN A 120 -16.41 -11.72 -20.75
N LYS A 121 -15.42 -11.44 -21.59
CA LYS A 121 -15.54 -10.43 -22.64
C LYS A 121 -16.61 -10.85 -23.66
N GLY A 122 -17.59 -9.97 -23.89
CA GLY A 122 -18.66 -10.19 -24.88
C GLY A 122 -20.03 -10.57 -24.29
N ILE A 123 -20.13 -10.75 -22.97
CA ILE A 123 -21.39 -10.96 -22.26
C ILE A 123 -21.70 -9.67 -21.47
N PRO A 124 -22.93 -9.12 -21.53
CA PRO A 124 -23.30 -7.95 -20.72
C PRO A 124 -23.18 -8.26 -19.22
N VAL A 125 -22.76 -7.26 -18.45
CA VAL A 125 -22.65 -7.27 -16.97
C VAL A 125 -23.74 -6.40 -16.35
#